data_AF-A0A918DYK0-F1
#
_entry.id   AF-A0A918DYK0-F1
#
_cell.length_a   1.000
_cell.length_b   1.000
_cell.length_c   1.000
_cell.angle_alpha   90.00
_cell.angle_beta   90.00
_cell.angle_gamma   90.00
#
_symmetry.space_group_name_H-M   'P 1'
#
loop_
_entity.id
_entity.type
_entity.pdbx_description
1 polymer ?
#
loop_
_entity_poly.entity_id
_entity_poly.type
_entity_poly.pdbx_seq_one_letter_code
_entity_poly.pdbx_strand_id
1 'polypeptide(L)'
;MSDVWRLRSRGCWGEAARLLEVDANDPGSALERTAVLIEQCMFTSSGWSEAEDALRAAEALARTDEQRGAAACERGHLAYASTVLGARDRADEARAALGRGAALLALDSPNRPLLDFRRGLISEHLSHNAPAARVAYRRAHAGATEAGDDLLCSFTWRHLAGLAFQDGDLAEARHGFTESLRLREQLGYLVGVAPALTALADVESEVEAARLRAEAARLVQLLGGIPVWLSNQLAPT
;
A
#
# COMPACT_ATOMS: atom_id res chain seq x y z
N MET A 1 15.87 -11.00 7.65
CA MET A 1 14.47 -10.52 7.76
C MET A 1 14.30 -9.92 9.15
N SER A 2 13.90 -8.66 9.28
CA SER A 2 13.79 -7.96 10.58
C SER A 2 12.54 -8.43 11.37
N ASP A 3 12.55 -8.24 12.70
CA ASP A 3 11.38 -8.54 13.54
C ASP A 3 10.19 -7.65 13.21
N VAL A 4 10.44 -6.37 12.89
CA VAL A 4 9.43 -5.43 12.37
C VAL A 4 8.73 -6.01 11.14
N TRP A 5 9.48 -6.50 10.15
CA TRP A 5 8.91 -7.10 8.95
C TRP A 5 8.07 -8.34 9.29
N ARG A 6 8.60 -9.25 10.12
CA ARG A 6 7.91 -10.49 10.49
C ARG A 6 6.54 -10.23 11.12
N LEU A 7 6.43 -9.19 11.95
CA LEU A 7 5.20 -8.77 12.61
C LEU A 7 4.26 -8.06 11.63
N ARG A 8 4.76 -7.04 10.93
CA ARG A 8 4.01 -6.27 9.92
C ARG A 8 3.37 -7.19 8.88
N SER A 9 4.13 -8.18 8.36
CA SER A 9 3.67 -9.06 7.29
C SER A 9 2.50 -9.97 7.69
N ARG A 10 2.23 -10.10 8.99
CA ARG A 10 1.18 -10.94 9.59
C ARG A 10 0.05 -10.12 10.24
N GLY A 11 0.06 -8.81 10.08
CA GLY A 11 -0.96 -7.93 10.66
C GLY A 11 -0.72 -7.57 12.13
N CYS A 12 0.46 -7.83 12.66
CA CYS A 12 0.85 -7.42 14.02
C CYS A 12 1.44 -6.00 14.02
N TRP A 13 0.77 -5.04 13.37
CA TRP A 13 1.28 -3.68 13.16
C TRP A 13 1.58 -2.94 14.47
N GLY A 14 0.72 -3.02 15.48
CA GLY A 14 0.95 -2.37 16.77
C GLY A 14 2.17 -2.92 17.54
N GLU A 15 2.52 -4.19 17.34
CA GLU A 15 3.77 -4.76 17.87
C GLU A 15 4.98 -4.28 17.06
N ALA A 16 4.86 -4.28 15.73
CA ALA A 16 5.90 -3.76 14.84
C ALA A 16 6.20 -2.27 15.11
N ALA A 17 5.17 -1.45 15.30
CA ALA A 17 5.29 -0.03 15.60
C ALA A 17 5.96 0.23 16.96
N ARG A 18 5.70 -0.61 17.97
CA ARG A 18 6.36 -0.53 19.28
C ARG A 18 7.86 -0.84 19.23
N LEU A 19 8.29 -1.75 18.35
CA LEU A 19 9.73 -1.99 18.16
C LEU A 19 10.46 -0.76 17.62
N LEU A 20 9.77 0.07 16.84
CA LEU A 20 10.30 1.30 16.25
C LEU A 20 10.25 2.51 17.22
N GLU A 21 9.53 2.40 18.34
CA GLU A 21 9.47 3.46 19.36
C GLU A 21 10.78 3.62 20.14
N VAL A 22 11.60 2.57 20.20
CA VAL A 22 12.89 2.60 20.91
C VAL A 22 13.80 3.71 20.35
N ASP A 23 13.73 3.93 19.04
CA ASP A 23 14.48 4.96 18.32
C ASP A 23 13.57 6.09 17.82
N ALA A 24 12.51 6.42 18.57
CA ALA A 24 11.49 7.40 18.13
C ALA A 24 12.03 8.81 17.79
N ASN A 25 13.25 9.15 18.22
CA ASN A 25 13.90 10.43 17.87
C ASN A 25 14.72 10.36 16.57
N ASP A 26 14.94 9.17 16.01
CA ASP A 26 15.53 9.02 14.68
C ASP A 26 14.45 9.29 13.62
N PRO A 27 14.69 10.23 12.67
CA PRO A 27 13.71 10.54 11.63
C PRO A 27 13.33 9.34 10.75
N GLY A 28 14.24 8.40 10.52
CA GLY A 28 14.00 7.20 9.73
C GLY A 28 13.08 6.23 10.44
N SER A 29 13.41 5.87 11.69
CA SER A 29 12.57 5.01 12.54
C SER A 29 11.18 5.59 12.78
N ALA A 30 11.09 6.92 13.01
CA ALA A 30 9.80 7.60 13.15
C ALA A 30 8.95 7.48 11.88
N LEU A 31 9.56 7.64 10.70
CA LEU A 31 8.87 7.51 9.41
C LEU A 31 8.46 6.07 9.12
N GLU A 32 9.31 5.08 9.43
CA GLU A 32 8.97 3.66 9.29
C GLU A 32 7.78 3.29 10.20
N ARG A 33 7.77 3.80 11.44
CA ARG A 33 6.65 3.61 12.37
C ARG A 33 5.36 4.20 11.81
N THR A 34 5.43 5.40 11.23
CA THR A 34 4.29 6.02 10.53
C THR A 34 3.79 5.14 9.40
N ALA A 35 4.67 4.63 8.53
CA ALA A 35 4.27 3.78 7.41
C ALA A 35 3.57 2.48 7.87
N VAL A 36 4.06 1.85 8.93
CA VAL A 36 3.45 0.66 9.57
C VAL A 36 2.04 0.97 10.08
N LEU A 37 1.86 2.11 10.76
CA LEU A 37 0.56 2.50 11.31
C LEU A 37 -0.44 2.92 10.22
N ILE A 38 0.01 3.54 9.14
CA ILE A 38 -0.84 3.84 7.98
C ILE A 38 -1.28 2.54 7.30
N GLU A 39 -0.39 1.55 7.18
CA GLU A 39 -0.76 0.23 6.66
C GLU A 39 -1.79 -0.45 7.56
N GLN A 40 -1.64 -0.39 8.89
CA GLN A 40 -2.67 -0.86 9.81
C GLN A 40 -4.04 -0.24 9.48
N CYS A 41 -4.10 1.10 9.34
CA CYS A 41 -5.34 1.78 8.96
C CYS A 41 -5.93 1.24 7.65
N MET A 42 -5.10 0.97 6.65
CA MET A 42 -5.54 0.44 5.35
C MET A 42 -6.18 -0.95 5.45
N PHE A 43 -5.71 -1.78 6.39
CA PHE A 43 -6.18 -3.15 6.54
C PHE A 43 -7.30 -3.29 7.58
N THR A 44 -7.34 -2.44 8.60
CA THR A 44 -8.30 -2.54 9.72
C THR A 44 -9.37 -1.45 9.72
N SER A 45 -9.22 -0.42 8.87
CA SER A 45 -10.04 0.80 8.91
C SER A 45 -10.08 1.49 10.30
N SER A 46 -9.05 1.28 11.12
CA SER A 46 -8.94 1.78 12.49
C SER A 46 -7.51 2.25 12.81
N GLY A 47 -7.28 2.84 13.99
CA GLY A 47 -5.94 3.34 14.36
C GLY A 47 -5.57 4.73 13.81
N TRP A 48 -6.52 5.45 13.22
CA TRP A 48 -6.29 6.74 12.56
C TRP A 48 -5.62 7.80 13.43
N SER A 49 -5.99 7.89 14.72
CA SER A 49 -5.38 8.88 15.64
C SER A 49 -3.91 8.58 15.91
N GLU A 50 -3.59 7.30 16.13
CA GLU A 50 -2.22 6.86 16.40
C GLU A 50 -1.31 7.07 15.18
N ALA A 51 -1.80 6.77 13.97
CA ALA A 51 -1.09 7.06 12.73
C ALA A 51 -0.86 8.57 12.53
N GLU A 52 -1.86 9.40 12.84
CA GLU A 52 -1.76 10.86 12.75
C GLU A 52 -0.73 11.44 13.75
N ASP A 53 -0.73 10.94 15.00
CA ASP A 53 0.23 11.35 16.02
C ASP A 53 1.66 10.91 15.67
N ALA A 54 1.83 9.68 15.18
CA ALA A 54 3.11 9.18 14.66
C ALA A 54 3.65 10.05 13.53
N LEU A 55 2.78 10.37 12.55
CA LEU A 55 3.14 11.21 11.41
C LEU A 55 3.55 12.63 11.84
N ARG A 56 2.84 13.24 12.80
CA ARG A 56 3.22 14.56 13.34
C ARG A 56 4.59 14.52 14.01
N ALA A 57 4.91 13.44 14.73
CA ALA A 57 6.24 13.25 15.31
C ALA A 57 7.32 13.13 14.22
N ALA A 58 7.09 12.32 13.18
CA ALA A 58 8.02 12.17 12.05
C ALA A 58 8.25 13.50 11.31
N GLU A 59 7.18 14.27 11.04
CA GLU A 59 7.28 15.60 10.44
C GLU A 59 8.06 16.58 11.32
N ALA A 60 7.86 16.53 12.64
CA ALA A 60 8.58 17.36 13.60
C ALA A 60 10.07 16.99 13.71
N LEU A 61 10.49 15.81 13.28
CA LEU A 61 11.88 15.36 13.23
C LEU A 61 12.57 15.62 11.89
N ALA A 62 11.81 15.77 10.80
CA ALA A 62 12.35 16.03 9.48
C ALA A 62 13.12 17.36 9.41
N ARG A 63 14.40 17.31 8.99
CA ARG A 63 15.28 18.48 8.87
C ARG A 63 15.75 18.74 7.45
N THR A 64 15.95 17.68 6.65
CA THR A 64 16.35 17.78 5.24
C THR A 64 15.15 17.77 4.31
N ASP A 65 15.32 18.24 3.08
CA ASP A 65 14.26 18.16 2.05
C ASP A 65 13.89 16.71 1.74
N GLU A 66 14.86 15.79 1.77
CA GLU A 66 14.60 14.36 1.63
C GLU A 66 13.65 13.84 2.73
N GLN A 67 13.94 14.15 4.00
CA GLN A 67 13.11 13.73 5.14
C GLN A 67 11.73 14.38 5.10
N ARG A 68 11.66 15.68 4.77
CA ARG A 68 10.38 16.41 4.65
C ARG A 68 9.55 15.90 3.48
N GLY A 69 10.19 15.57 2.37
CA GLY A 69 9.54 14.99 1.20
C GLY A 69 8.97 13.61 1.49
N ALA A 70 9.72 12.76 2.20
CA ALA A 70 9.26 11.45 2.62
C ALA A 70 8.10 11.54 3.64
N ALA A 71 8.19 12.43 4.63
CA ALA A 71 7.09 12.68 5.57
C ALA A 71 5.84 13.24 4.88
N ALA A 72 6.00 14.16 3.92
CA ALA A 72 4.90 14.65 3.09
C ALA A 72 4.28 13.53 2.23
N CYS A 73 5.08 12.56 1.79
CA CYS A 73 4.61 11.37 1.09
C CYS A 73 3.70 10.51 2.00
N GLU A 74 4.10 10.26 3.25
CA GLU A 74 3.27 9.55 4.24
C GLU A 74 1.99 10.31 4.59
N ARG A 75 2.08 11.64 4.76
CA ARG A 75 0.91 12.53 4.95
C ARG A 75 -0.10 12.38 3.83
N GLY A 76 0.37 12.36 2.59
CA GLY A 76 -0.49 12.14 1.43
C GLY A 76 -1.15 10.77 1.44
N HIS A 77 -0.41 9.73 1.85
CA HIS A 77 -0.92 8.36 1.92
C HIS A 77 -1.96 8.16 3.03
N LEU A 78 -1.76 8.73 4.23
CA LEU A 78 -2.73 8.68 5.31
C LEU A 78 -4.04 9.40 4.93
N ALA A 79 -3.93 10.58 4.30
CA ALA A 79 -5.09 11.32 3.82
C ALA A 79 -5.84 10.56 2.72
N TYR A 80 -5.12 9.94 1.78
CA TYR A 80 -5.69 9.03 0.79
C TYR A 80 -6.45 7.87 1.45
N ALA A 81 -5.80 7.14 2.36
CA ALA A 81 -6.37 6.00 3.07
C ALA A 81 -7.66 6.38 3.81
N SER A 82 -7.63 7.49 4.54
CA SER A 82 -8.77 8.01 5.29
C SER A 82 -9.96 8.36 4.38
N THR A 83 -9.68 8.88 3.17
CA THR A 83 -10.70 9.23 2.18
C THR A 83 -11.33 7.99 1.57
N VAL A 84 -10.53 7.07 1.03
CA VAL A 84 -11.06 5.89 0.30
C VAL A 84 -11.74 4.88 1.21
N LEU A 85 -11.36 4.83 2.50
CA LEU A 85 -12.01 3.99 3.50
C LEU A 85 -13.16 4.68 4.24
N GLY A 86 -13.54 5.91 3.84
CA GLY A 86 -14.70 6.62 4.37
C GLY A 86 -14.55 7.10 5.82
N ALA A 87 -13.33 7.17 6.36
CA ALA A 87 -13.10 7.68 7.71
C ALA A 87 -13.26 9.21 7.78
N ARG A 88 -12.63 9.93 6.85
CA ARG A 88 -12.78 11.38 6.62
C ARG A 88 -12.39 11.70 5.18
N ASP A 89 -13.14 12.58 4.52
CA ASP A 89 -12.72 13.11 3.22
C ASP A 89 -11.53 14.08 3.40
N ARG A 90 -10.37 13.65 2.89
CA ARG A 90 -9.10 14.37 2.93
C ARG A 90 -8.45 14.40 1.54
N ALA A 91 -9.26 14.36 0.48
CA ALA A 91 -8.76 14.26 -0.90
C ALA A 91 -7.83 15.42 -1.31
N ASP A 92 -8.16 16.65 -0.90
CA ASP A 92 -7.34 17.83 -1.16
C ASP A 92 -6.01 17.81 -0.38
N GLU A 93 -6.05 17.37 0.88
CA GLU A 93 -4.85 17.19 1.70
C GLU A 93 -3.93 16.14 1.07
N ALA A 94 -4.48 15.03 0.59
CA ALA A 94 -3.73 13.97 -0.06
C ALA A 94 -2.99 14.50 -1.30
N ARG A 95 -3.70 15.22 -2.18
CA ARG A 95 -3.11 15.86 -3.36
C ARG A 95 -2.03 16.89 -3.00
N ALA A 96 -2.31 17.77 -2.05
CA ALA A 96 -1.39 18.82 -1.64
C ALA A 96 -0.11 18.24 -1.02
N ALA A 97 -0.24 17.22 -0.17
CA ALA A 97 0.90 16.60 0.50
C ALA A 97 1.80 15.83 -0.47
N LEU A 98 1.24 15.03 -1.40
CA LEU A 98 2.04 14.37 -2.43
C LEU A 98 2.66 15.37 -3.42
N GLY A 99 1.98 16.50 -3.70
CA GLY A 99 2.55 17.61 -4.46
C GLY A 99 3.77 18.22 -3.75
N ARG A 100 3.69 18.44 -2.43
CA ARG A 100 4.85 18.88 -1.62
C ARG A 100 5.97 17.84 -1.61
N GLY A 101 5.66 16.56 -1.45
CA GLY A 101 6.65 15.48 -1.55
C GLY A 101 7.39 15.51 -2.89
N ALA A 102 6.65 15.70 -3.98
CA ALA A 102 7.23 15.80 -5.32
C ALA A 102 8.12 17.03 -5.54
N ALA A 103 7.88 18.13 -4.82
CA ALA A 103 8.72 19.33 -4.89
C ALA A 103 10.00 19.22 -4.05
N LEU A 104 9.97 18.42 -2.98
CA LEU A 104 11.08 18.29 -2.02
C LEU A 104 12.05 17.15 -2.36
N LEU A 105 11.54 16.01 -2.83
CA LEU A 105 12.40 14.88 -3.17
C LEU A 105 13.23 15.16 -4.43
N ALA A 106 14.51 14.81 -4.42
CA ALA A 106 15.32 14.85 -5.64
C ALA A 106 14.79 13.88 -6.70
N LEU A 107 15.17 14.03 -7.97
CA LEU A 107 14.71 13.13 -9.04
C LEU A 107 15.28 11.71 -8.90
N ASP A 108 16.47 11.58 -8.34
CA ASP A 108 17.20 10.34 -8.04
C ASP A 108 17.02 9.87 -6.59
N SER A 109 16.10 10.49 -5.83
CA SER A 109 15.81 10.08 -4.46
C SER A 109 15.31 8.64 -4.41
N PRO A 110 15.76 7.82 -3.45
CA PRO A 110 15.25 6.47 -3.25
C PRO A 110 13.75 6.43 -2.88
N ASN A 111 13.17 7.55 -2.43
CA ASN A 111 11.74 7.66 -2.09
C ASN A 111 10.85 7.99 -3.30
N ARG A 112 11.43 8.28 -4.48
CA ARG A 112 10.67 8.62 -5.69
C ARG A 112 9.72 7.52 -6.17
N PRO A 113 10.12 6.23 -6.21
CA PRO A 113 9.22 5.18 -6.67
C PRO A 113 7.95 5.06 -5.80
N LEU A 114 8.11 5.14 -4.48
CA LEU A 114 6.97 5.09 -3.54
C LEU A 114 6.06 6.31 -3.68
N LEU A 115 6.63 7.51 -3.88
CA LEU A 115 5.86 8.71 -4.16
C LEU A 115 5.04 8.58 -5.46
N ASP A 116 5.66 8.11 -6.55
CA ASP A 116 4.96 7.91 -7.82
C ASP A 116 3.84 6.87 -7.69
N PHE A 117 4.07 5.80 -6.93
CA PHE A 117 3.03 4.82 -6.63
C PHE A 117 1.82 5.47 -5.94
N ARG A 118 2.04 6.25 -4.88
CA ARG A 118 0.98 6.95 -4.13
C ARG A 118 0.24 7.98 -4.98
N ARG A 119 0.93 8.67 -5.89
CA ARG A 119 0.29 9.57 -6.86
C ARG A 119 -0.55 8.82 -7.87
N GLY A 120 -0.14 7.60 -8.23
CA GLY A 120 -0.96 6.65 -8.97
C GLY A 120 -2.27 6.34 -8.27
N LEU A 121 -2.22 6.01 -6.96
CA LEU A 121 -3.41 5.73 -6.15
C LEU A 121 -4.42 6.89 -6.14
N ILE A 122 -3.93 8.13 -6.02
CA ILE A 122 -4.79 9.33 -6.10
C ILE A 122 -5.41 9.45 -7.49
N SER A 123 -4.60 9.29 -8.53
CA SER A 123 -5.05 9.42 -9.92
C SER A 123 -6.12 8.39 -10.24
N GLU A 124 -5.96 7.15 -9.79
CA GLU A 124 -6.91 6.05 -9.98
C GLU A 124 -8.20 6.28 -9.19
N HIS A 125 -8.10 6.42 -7.86
CA HIS A 125 -9.28 6.28 -7.01
C HIS A 125 -9.97 7.60 -6.66
N LEU A 126 -9.25 8.74 -6.67
CA LEU A 126 -9.81 10.03 -6.30
C LEU A 126 -10.05 10.96 -7.50
N SER A 127 -9.24 10.81 -8.55
CA SER A 127 -9.37 11.62 -9.78
C SER A 127 -9.97 10.85 -10.95
N HIS A 128 -10.17 9.53 -10.80
CA HIS A 128 -10.71 8.65 -11.84
C HIS A 128 -10.00 8.83 -13.20
N ASN A 129 -8.69 9.02 -13.17
CA ASN A 129 -7.84 9.28 -14.31
C ASN A 129 -6.89 8.09 -14.54
N ALA A 130 -7.41 7.05 -15.20
CA ALA A 130 -6.66 5.83 -15.51
C ALA A 130 -5.38 6.09 -16.34
N PRO A 131 -5.35 6.97 -17.36
CA PRO A 131 -4.11 7.31 -18.08
C PRO A 131 -3.01 7.85 -17.16
N ALA A 132 -3.34 8.80 -16.28
CA ALA A 132 -2.37 9.37 -15.34
C ALA A 132 -1.91 8.33 -14.30
N ALA A 133 -2.84 7.51 -13.80
CA ALA A 133 -2.51 6.42 -12.88
C ALA A 133 -1.50 5.44 -13.49
N ARG A 134 -1.72 5.01 -14.74
CA ARG A 134 -0.83 4.09 -15.46
C ARG A 134 0.57 4.65 -15.65
N VAL A 135 0.70 5.94 -15.98
CA VAL A 135 2.02 6.59 -16.08
C VAL A 135 2.73 6.58 -14.73
N ALA A 136 2.03 6.95 -13.65
CA ALA A 136 2.59 6.97 -12.31
C ALA A 136 3.01 5.58 -11.83
N TYR A 137 2.15 4.56 -12.02
CA TYR A 137 2.47 3.18 -11.65
C TYR A 137 3.63 2.59 -12.46
N ARG A 138 3.76 2.90 -13.76
CA ARG A 138 4.90 2.45 -14.56
C ARG A 138 6.22 3.06 -14.09
N ARG A 139 6.23 4.35 -13.71
CA ARG A 139 7.42 5.00 -13.13
C ARG A 139 7.79 4.37 -11.78
N ALA A 140 6.79 4.17 -10.92
CA ALA A 140 6.98 3.47 -9.66
C ALA A 140 7.52 2.06 -9.84
N HIS A 141 6.99 1.31 -10.82
CA HIS A 141 7.42 -0.06 -11.10
C HIS A 141 8.86 -0.13 -11.58
N ALA A 142 9.24 0.76 -12.51
CA ALA A 142 10.61 0.85 -13.01
C ALA A 142 11.60 1.16 -11.88
N GLY A 143 11.31 2.20 -11.09
CA GLY A 143 12.18 2.58 -9.98
C GLY A 143 12.23 1.54 -8.85
N ALA A 144 11.12 0.86 -8.55
CA ALA A 144 11.10 -0.25 -7.59
C ALA A 144 11.95 -1.42 -8.07
N THR A 145 11.88 -1.76 -9.36
CA THR A 145 12.68 -2.83 -9.97
C THR A 145 14.17 -2.50 -9.94
N GLU A 146 14.54 -1.27 -10.28
CA GLU A 146 15.94 -0.79 -10.21
C GLU A 146 16.49 -0.80 -8.77
N ALA A 147 15.64 -0.50 -7.78
CA ALA A 147 16.01 -0.51 -6.37
C ALA A 147 15.94 -1.90 -5.70
N GLY A 148 15.38 -2.91 -6.37
CA GLY A 148 15.11 -4.22 -5.78
C GLY A 148 14.01 -4.22 -4.70
N ASP A 149 13.07 -3.28 -4.75
CA ASP A 149 11.92 -3.21 -3.84
C ASP A 149 10.78 -4.12 -4.34
N ASP A 150 10.92 -5.41 -4.04
CA ASP A 150 9.95 -6.44 -4.44
C ASP A 150 8.55 -6.19 -3.86
N LEU A 151 8.44 -5.54 -2.69
CA LEU A 151 7.13 -5.24 -2.11
C LEU A 151 6.41 -4.17 -2.95
N LEU A 152 7.12 -3.09 -3.30
CA LEU A 152 6.56 -2.04 -4.17
C LEU A 152 6.30 -2.55 -5.59
N CYS A 153 7.16 -3.43 -6.12
CA CYS A 153 6.89 -4.15 -7.37
C CYS A 153 5.58 -4.95 -7.27
N SER A 154 5.33 -5.64 -6.15
CA SER A 154 4.07 -6.37 -5.96
C SER A 154 2.85 -5.43 -6.01
N PHE A 155 2.91 -4.24 -5.42
CA PHE A 155 1.80 -3.28 -5.45
C PHE A 155 1.59 -2.72 -6.84
N THR A 156 2.64 -2.29 -7.52
CA THR A 156 2.55 -1.75 -8.88
C THR A 156 2.02 -2.77 -9.89
N TRP A 157 2.43 -4.04 -9.79
CA TRP A 157 1.86 -5.13 -10.59
C TRP A 157 0.34 -5.26 -10.40
N ARG A 158 -0.13 -5.25 -9.15
CA ARG A 158 -1.58 -5.35 -8.84
C ARG A 158 -2.36 -4.22 -9.51
N HIS A 159 -1.88 -2.99 -9.37
CA HIS A 159 -2.61 -1.82 -9.87
C HIS A 159 -2.56 -1.72 -11.39
N LEU A 160 -1.42 -2.03 -12.03
CA LEU A 160 -1.33 -2.08 -13.49
C LEU A 160 -2.24 -3.17 -14.07
N ALA A 161 -2.30 -4.35 -13.43
CA ALA A 161 -3.23 -5.41 -13.80
C ALA A 161 -4.69 -5.01 -13.63
N GLY A 162 -5.03 -4.28 -12.55
CA GLY A 162 -6.37 -3.74 -12.35
C GLY A 162 -6.81 -2.79 -13.47
N LEU A 163 -5.90 -1.90 -13.91
CA LEU A 163 -6.16 -1.03 -15.06
C LEU A 163 -6.30 -1.82 -16.37
N ALA A 164 -5.47 -2.83 -16.60
CA ALA A 164 -5.57 -3.71 -17.77
C ALA A 164 -6.91 -4.48 -17.78
N PHE A 165 -7.35 -4.96 -16.61
CA PHE A 165 -8.64 -5.63 -16.45
C PHE A 165 -9.81 -4.71 -16.82
N GLN A 166 -9.78 -3.46 -16.35
CA GLN A 166 -10.78 -2.44 -16.71
C GLN A 166 -10.79 -2.12 -18.20
N ASP A 167 -9.63 -2.17 -18.86
CA ASP A 167 -9.49 -1.99 -20.32
C ASP A 167 -9.93 -3.25 -21.11
N GLY A 168 -10.26 -4.36 -20.43
CA GLY A 168 -10.64 -5.62 -21.04
C GLY A 168 -9.46 -6.50 -21.50
N ASP A 169 -8.22 -6.11 -21.20
CA ASP A 169 -7.03 -6.90 -21.48
C ASP A 169 -6.83 -7.96 -20.39
N LEU A 170 -7.59 -9.05 -20.50
CA LEU A 170 -7.56 -10.16 -19.54
C LEU A 170 -6.21 -10.88 -19.51
N ALA A 171 -5.44 -10.85 -20.60
CA ALA A 171 -4.14 -11.52 -20.66
C ALA A 171 -3.11 -10.76 -19.82
N GLU A 172 -3.00 -9.45 -20.02
CA GLU A 172 -2.11 -8.59 -19.24
C GLU A 172 -2.56 -8.53 -17.77
N ALA A 173 -3.86 -8.45 -17.51
CA ALA A 173 -4.40 -8.49 -16.15
C ALA A 173 -4.02 -9.79 -15.42
N ARG A 174 -4.20 -10.95 -16.06
CA ARG A 174 -3.80 -12.25 -15.48
C ARG A 174 -2.31 -12.30 -15.19
N HIS A 175 -1.48 -11.85 -16.12
CA HIS A 175 -0.03 -11.82 -15.93
C HIS A 175 0.35 -10.97 -14.71
N GLY A 176 -0.13 -9.73 -14.65
CA GLY A 176 0.22 -8.83 -13.57
C GLY A 176 -0.33 -9.26 -12.21
N PHE A 177 -1.56 -9.80 -12.13
CA PHE A 177 -2.08 -10.36 -10.88
C PHE A 177 -1.28 -11.58 -10.42
N THR A 178 -0.84 -12.43 -11.35
CA THR A 178 0.02 -13.60 -11.04
C THR A 178 1.37 -13.17 -10.47
N GLU A 179 2.05 -12.21 -11.11
CA GLU A 179 3.33 -11.69 -10.61
C GLU A 179 3.18 -11.00 -9.25
N SER A 180 2.08 -10.28 -9.08
CA SER A 180 1.74 -9.64 -7.81
C SER A 180 1.54 -10.64 -6.68
N LEU A 181 0.86 -11.77 -6.93
CA LEU A 181 0.70 -12.86 -5.97
C LEU A 181 2.05 -13.53 -5.67
N ARG A 182 2.80 -13.90 -6.70
CA ARG A 182 4.10 -14.58 -6.59
C ARG A 182 5.07 -13.81 -5.68
N LEU A 183 5.21 -12.49 -5.89
CA LEU A 183 6.10 -11.66 -5.07
C LEU A 183 5.64 -11.63 -3.60
N ARG A 184 4.35 -11.52 -3.33
CA ARG A 184 3.83 -11.48 -1.95
C ARG A 184 4.02 -12.81 -1.22
N GLU A 185 3.89 -13.93 -1.92
CA GLU A 185 4.18 -15.27 -1.37
C GLU A 185 5.66 -15.41 -1.05
N GLN A 186 6.56 -15.02 -1.98
CA GLN A 186 8.01 -15.06 -1.77
C GLN A 186 8.47 -14.20 -0.59
N LEU A 187 7.86 -13.02 -0.42
CA LEU A 187 8.13 -12.10 0.67
C LEU A 187 7.53 -12.55 2.02
N GLY A 188 6.61 -13.52 2.02
CA GLY A 188 5.82 -13.87 3.19
C GLY A 188 4.91 -12.73 3.68
N TYR A 189 4.44 -11.88 2.76
CA TYR A 189 3.55 -10.76 3.03
C TYR A 189 2.08 -11.21 3.13
N LEU A 190 1.78 -12.01 4.16
CA LEU A 190 0.52 -12.75 4.32
C LEU A 190 -0.72 -11.86 4.27
N VAL A 191 -0.69 -10.69 4.91
CA VAL A 191 -1.81 -9.74 4.86
C VAL A 191 -2.14 -9.29 3.43
N GLY A 192 -1.15 -9.25 2.54
CA GLY A 192 -1.35 -8.91 1.13
C GLY A 192 -1.66 -10.10 0.20
N VAL A 193 -1.53 -11.35 0.67
CA VAL A 193 -1.78 -12.54 -0.16
C VAL A 193 -3.27 -12.70 -0.46
N ALA A 194 -4.15 -12.60 0.55
CA ALA A 194 -5.59 -12.76 0.34
C ALA A 194 -6.17 -11.75 -0.66
N PRO A 195 -5.85 -10.44 -0.59
CA PRO A 195 -6.21 -9.50 -1.65
C PRO A 195 -5.69 -9.87 -3.03
N ALA A 196 -4.49 -10.45 -3.14
CA ALA A 196 -3.90 -10.82 -4.43
C ALA A 196 -4.60 -12.03 -5.05
N LEU A 197 -4.95 -13.03 -4.23
CA LEU A 197 -5.75 -14.17 -4.65
C LEU A 197 -7.11 -13.75 -5.18
N THR A 198 -7.82 -12.86 -4.47
CA THR A 198 -9.12 -12.34 -4.93
C THR A 198 -9.00 -11.60 -6.25
N ALA A 199 -7.96 -10.76 -6.43
CA ALA A 199 -7.75 -10.05 -7.68
C ALA A 199 -7.44 -10.99 -8.86
N LEU A 200 -6.65 -12.05 -8.64
CA LEU A 200 -6.42 -13.08 -9.65
C LEU A 200 -7.70 -13.85 -9.99
N ALA A 201 -8.54 -14.13 -8.99
CA ALA A 201 -9.82 -14.81 -9.20
C ALA A 201 -10.74 -14.09 -10.19
N ASP A 202 -10.69 -12.76 -10.24
CA ASP A 202 -11.57 -11.94 -11.11
C ASP A 202 -11.24 -12.08 -12.60
N VAL A 203 -10.08 -12.64 -12.93
CA VAL A 203 -9.68 -12.92 -14.32
C VAL A 203 -9.61 -14.41 -14.63
N GLU A 204 -9.81 -15.30 -13.67
CA GLU A 204 -9.73 -16.76 -13.83
C GLU A 204 -11.07 -17.39 -14.25
N SER A 205 -11.00 -18.65 -14.69
CA SER A 205 -12.22 -19.45 -14.91
C SER A 205 -13.00 -19.64 -13.61
N GLU A 206 -14.32 -19.80 -13.65
CA GLU A 206 -15.15 -19.94 -12.45
C GLU A 206 -14.66 -21.00 -11.45
N VAL A 207 -14.16 -22.14 -11.95
CA VAL A 207 -13.62 -23.21 -11.11
C VAL A 207 -12.38 -22.74 -10.35
N GLU A 208 -11.45 -22.09 -11.04
CA GLU A 208 -10.21 -21.59 -10.44
C GLU A 208 -10.49 -20.36 -9.56
N ALA A 209 -11.38 -19.47 -9.98
CA ALA A 209 -11.82 -18.32 -9.19
C ALA A 209 -12.45 -18.75 -7.86
N ALA A 210 -13.30 -19.78 -7.85
CA ALA A 210 -13.85 -20.35 -6.62
C ALA A 210 -12.76 -20.89 -5.68
N ARG A 211 -11.74 -21.57 -6.23
CA ARG A 211 -10.59 -22.08 -5.46
C ARG A 211 -9.80 -20.94 -4.83
N LEU A 212 -9.47 -19.91 -5.60
CA LEU A 212 -8.71 -18.75 -5.16
C LEU A 212 -9.45 -17.95 -4.09
N ARG A 213 -10.77 -17.70 -4.27
CA ARG A 213 -11.61 -17.01 -3.28
C ARG A 213 -11.76 -17.81 -1.99
N ALA A 214 -11.87 -19.13 -2.08
CA ALA A 214 -11.91 -20.00 -0.89
C ALA A 214 -10.62 -19.94 -0.09
N GLU A 215 -9.46 -19.91 -0.76
CA GLU A 215 -8.17 -19.76 -0.09
C GLU A 215 -7.99 -18.36 0.52
N ALA A 216 -8.38 -17.30 -0.21
CA ALA A 216 -8.39 -15.94 0.33
C ALA A 216 -9.24 -15.84 1.61
N ALA A 217 -10.42 -16.47 1.63
CA ALA A 217 -11.30 -16.48 2.79
C ALA A 217 -10.67 -17.18 4.01
N ARG A 218 -9.98 -18.31 3.80
CA ARG A 218 -9.26 -19.01 4.88
C ARG A 218 -8.14 -18.15 5.46
N LEU A 219 -7.38 -17.47 4.62
CA LEU A 219 -6.31 -16.57 5.06
C LEU A 219 -6.85 -15.39 5.85
N VAL A 220 -7.94 -14.76 5.38
CA VAL A 220 -8.61 -13.67 6.12
C VAL A 220 -9.09 -14.16 7.48
N GLN A 221 -9.69 -15.35 7.56
CA GLN A 221 -10.11 -15.94 8.83
C GLN A 221 -8.93 -16.20 9.77
N LEU A 222 -7.82 -16.74 9.26
CA LEU A 222 -6.60 -17.00 10.03
C LEU A 222 -5.98 -15.70 10.58
N LEU A 223 -6.12 -14.60 9.85
CA LEU A 223 -5.65 -13.27 10.24
C LEU A 223 -6.68 -12.48 11.06
N GLY A 224 -7.75 -13.11 11.54
CA GLY A 224 -8.74 -12.48 12.41
C GLY A 224 -9.70 -11.52 11.71
N GLY A 225 -9.99 -11.75 10.43
CA GLY A 225 -10.92 -10.92 9.64
C GLY A 225 -10.24 -9.74 8.93
N ILE A 226 -8.92 -9.81 8.74
CA ILE A 226 -8.12 -8.75 8.13
C ILE A 226 -7.67 -9.18 6.71
N PRO A 227 -7.76 -8.30 5.68
CA PRO A 227 -8.34 -6.96 5.72
C PRO A 227 -9.86 -6.94 5.91
N VAL A 228 -10.36 -5.97 6.68
CA VAL A 228 -11.79 -5.87 7.04
C VAL A 228 -12.70 -5.66 5.83
N TRP A 229 -12.24 -4.90 4.84
CA TRP A 229 -12.98 -4.66 3.60
C TRP A 229 -13.10 -5.93 2.75
N LEU A 230 -12.10 -6.81 2.78
CA LEU A 230 -12.15 -8.08 2.06
C LEU A 230 -13.00 -9.11 2.80
N SER A 231 -12.91 -9.12 4.13
CA SER A 231 -13.75 -9.99 4.97
C SER A 231 -15.24 -9.77 4.69
N ASN A 232 -15.65 -8.52 4.45
CA ASN A 232 -17.05 -8.19 4.13
C ASN A 232 -17.46 -8.69 2.73
N GLN A 233 -16.54 -8.74 1.77
CA GLN A 233 -16.80 -9.24 0.41
C GLN A 233 -16.84 -10.76 0.33
N LEU A 234 -16.08 -11.44 1.19
CA LEU A 234 -15.98 -12.90 1.22
C LEU A 234 -16.98 -13.56 2.19
N ALA A 235 -17.75 -12.77 2.94
CA ALA A 235 -18.79 -13.30 3.82
C ALA A 235 -19.88 -14.03 2.99
N PRO A 236 -20.30 -15.25 3.37
CA PRO A 236 -21.38 -15.93 2.67
C PRO A 236 -22.67 -15.10 2.75
N THR A 237 -23.28 -14.84 1.60
CA THR A 237 -24.60 -14.20 1.46
C THR A 237 -25.73 -15.04 2.01
#